data_AF-A0A353VNS3-F1
#
_entry.id   AF-A0A353VNS3-F1
#
_cell.length_a   1.000
_cell.length_b   1.000
_cell.length_c   1.000
_cell.angle_alpha   90.00
_cell.angle_beta   90.00
_cell.angle_gamma   90.00
#
_symmetry.space_group_name_H-M   'P 1'
#
loop_
_entity.id
_entity.type
_entity.pdbx_description
1 polymer ?
#
loop_
_entity_poly.entity_id
_entity_poly.type
_entity_poly.pdbx_seq_one_letter_code
_entity_poly.pdbx_strand_id
1 'polypeptide(L)'
;MADTVDVYVIDKTIVEKFDGSQLKDKTILSYTITLSEGIRTHNITTLQGSKDAASTAPKPKMIYVVNGKVVTEKELNVIKPDNIKEMRVIKNPDSPEARKYNSGSGASVIIVTTK
;
A
#
# COMPACT_ATOMS: atom_id res chain seq x y z
N MET A 1 -10.88 -41.87 -13.49
CA MET A 1 -11.17 -40.43 -13.38
C MET A 1 -9.94 -39.81 -12.75
N ALA A 2 -9.35 -38.77 -13.34
CA ALA A 2 -8.20 -38.11 -12.73
C ALA A 2 -8.73 -37.21 -11.62
N ASP A 3 -8.41 -37.56 -10.36
CA ASP A 3 -8.74 -36.72 -9.22
C ASP A 3 -8.03 -35.38 -9.41
N THR A 4 -8.81 -34.31 -9.51
CA THR A 4 -8.28 -32.96 -9.67
C THR A 4 -8.12 -32.37 -8.27
N VAL A 5 -6.94 -31.83 -7.96
CA VAL A 5 -6.66 -31.24 -6.65
C VAL A 5 -7.07 -29.77 -6.68
N ASP A 6 -7.96 -29.34 -5.78
CA ASP A 6 -8.33 -27.93 -5.64
C ASP A 6 -7.38 -27.19 -4.68
N VAL A 7 -6.86 -26.05 -5.12
CA VAL A 7 -6.00 -25.14 -4.34
C VAL A 7 -6.69 -23.78 -4.29
N TYR A 8 -6.83 -23.21 -3.10
CA TYR A 8 -7.44 -21.89 -2.92
C TYR A 8 -6.35 -20.86 -2.61
N VAL A 9 -6.35 -19.77 -3.36
CA VAL A 9 -5.45 -18.63 -3.16
C VAL A 9 -6.30 -17.40 -2.92
N ILE A 10 -6.21 -16.82 -1.72
CA ILE A 10 -6.93 -15.60 -1.35
C ILE A 10 -5.91 -14.49 -1.13
N ASP A 11 -6.06 -13.37 -1.85
CA ASP A 11 -5.16 -12.21 -1.76
C ASP A 11 -3.67 -12.62 -1.90
N LYS A 12 -3.38 -13.47 -2.89
CA LYS A 12 -2.05 -14.07 -3.19
C LYS A 12 -1.49 -15.01 -2.11
N THR A 13 -2.29 -15.41 -1.12
CA THR A 13 -1.90 -16.36 -0.08
C THR A 13 -2.62 -17.69 -0.27
N ILE A 14 -1.89 -18.81 -0.23
CA ILE A 14 -2.48 -20.15 -0.30
C ILE A 14 -3.24 -20.44 0.99
N VAL A 15 -4.45 -20.98 0.85
CA VAL A 15 -5.32 -21.39 1.95
C VAL A 15 -5.41 -22.91 1.95
N GLU A 16 -4.79 -23.54 2.94
CA GLU A 16 -4.71 -25.00 3.05
C GLU A 16 -6.06 -25.67 3.39
N LYS A 17 -6.96 -24.94 4.05
CA LYS A 17 -8.26 -25.45 4.51
C LYS A 17 -9.37 -24.46 4.20
N PHE A 18 -9.69 -24.32 2.92
CA PHE A 18 -10.77 -23.44 2.51
C PHE A 18 -12.13 -23.99 2.99
N ASP A 19 -12.80 -23.25 3.87
CA ASP A 19 -14.13 -23.58 4.42
C ASP A 19 -15.15 -22.45 4.20
N GLY A 20 -14.75 -21.43 3.44
CA GLY A 20 -15.55 -20.23 3.17
C GLY A 20 -15.49 -19.18 4.27
N SER A 21 -15.05 -19.52 5.49
CA SER A 21 -14.91 -18.54 6.59
C SER A 21 -13.90 -17.45 6.24
N GLN A 22 -12.90 -17.77 5.42
CA GLN A 22 -11.87 -16.84 4.95
C GLN A 22 -12.42 -15.71 4.08
N LEU A 23 -13.65 -15.84 3.58
CA LEU A 23 -14.36 -14.86 2.75
C LEU A 23 -15.49 -14.16 3.51
N LYS A 24 -15.74 -14.54 4.77
CA LYS A 24 -16.78 -13.90 5.58
C LYS A 24 -16.45 -12.42 5.77
N ASP A 25 -17.47 -11.58 5.59
CA ASP A 25 -17.38 -10.11 5.70
C ASP A 25 -16.39 -9.46 4.71
N LYS A 26 -15.99 -10.18 3.65
CA LYS A 26 -15.17 -9.66 2.56
C LYS A 26 -15.99 -9.49 1.29
N THR A 27 -15.77 -8.40 0.56
CA THR A 27 -16.30 -8.24 -0.79
C THR A 27 -15.33 -8.90 -1.78
N ILE A 28 -15.79 -9.79 -2.65
CA ILE A 28 -14.93 -10.39 -3.68
C ILE A 28 -14.83 -9.40 -4.87
N LEU A 29 -13.60 -9.07 -5.26
CA LEU A 29 -13.31 -8.20 -6.41
C LEU A 29 -13.09 -8.99 -7.70
N SER A 30 -12.44 -10.14 -7.60
CA SER A 30 -12.17 -11.00 -8.74
C SER A 30 -12.09 -12.46 -8.32
N TYR A 31 -12.53 -13.34 -9.21
CA TYR A 31 -12.42 -14.77 -9.05
C TYR A 31 -12.04 -15.41 -10.39
N THR A 32 -10.90 -16.10 -10.42
CA THR A 32 -10.45 -16.84 -11.60
C THR A 32 -10.04 -18.26 -11.23
N ILE A 33 -10.27 -19.19 -12.15
CA ILE A 33 -9.87 -20.60 -11.99
C ILE A 33 -8.83 -20.91 -13.06
N THR A 34 -7.71 -21.47 -12.64
CA THR A 34 -6.66 -21.94 -13.54
C THR A 34 -6.50 -23.44 -13.38
N LEU A 35 -6.48 -24.19 -14.48
CA LEU A 35 -6.20 -25.62 -14.49
C LEU A 35 -4.79 -25.83 -15.03
N SER A 36 -3.92 -26.45 -14.23
CA SER A 36 -2.57 -26.84 -14.63
C SER A 36 -2.24 -28.19 -14.05
N GLU A 37 -1.82 -29.15 -14.88
CA GLU A 37 -1.35 -30.48 -14.44
C GLU A 37 -2.29 -31.21 -13.46
N GLY A 38 -3.62 -31.10 -13.65
CA GLY A 38 -4.59 -31.72 -12.75
C GLY A 38 -4.79 -31.00 -11.41
N ILE A 39 -4.26 -29.78 -11.28
CA ILE A 39 -4.50 -28.88 -10.15
C ILE A 39 -5.42 -27.75 -10.61
N ARG A 40 -6.53 -27.56 -9.89
CA ARG A 40 -7.46 -26.45 -10.05
C ARG A 40 -7.15 -25.39 -9.02
N THR A 41 -6.59 -24.28 -9.46
CA THR A 41 -6.29 -23.14 -8.59
C THR A 41 -7.42 -22.12 -8.64
N HIS A 42 -8.09 -21.95 -7.52
CA HIS A 42 -9.11 -20.95 -7.26
C HIS A 42 -8.44 -19.66 -6.75
N ASN A 43 -8.29 -18.66 -7.62
CA ASN A 43 -7.70 -17.37 -7.27
C ASN A 43 -8.81 -16.38 -6.92
N ILE A 44 -8.82 -15.91 -5.67
CA ILE A 44 -9.81 -14.99 -5.13
C ILE A 44 -9.09 -13.73 -4.67
N THR A 45 -9.50 -12.58 -5.19
CA THR A 45 -9.07 -11.27 -4.68
C THR A 45 -10.24 -10.64 -3.95
N THR A 46 -10.00 -10.18 -2.73
CA THR A 46 -11.03 -9.51 -1.94
C THR A 46 -10.74 -8.02 -1.79
N LEU A 47 -11.80 -7.23 -1.68
CA LEU A 47 -11.74 -5.84 -1.25
C LEU A 47 -11.47 -5.88 0.24
N GLN A 48 -10.22 -5.65 0.60
CA GLN A 48 -9.85 -5.51 2.00
C GLN A 48 -10.40 -4.17 2.50
N GLY A 49 -11.51 -4.23 3.25
CA GLY A 49 -11.96 -3.11 4.06
C GLY A 49 -10.80 -2.74 4.99
N SER A 50 -10.21 -1.57 4.75
CA SER A 50 -8.96 -1.18 5.38
C SER A 50 -9.06 -1.10 6.90
N LYS A 51 -8.58 -2.15 7.56
CA LYS A 51 -7.74 -2.05 8.75
C LYS A 51 -6.46 -2.83 8.43
N ASP A 52 -5.51 -2.11 7.85
CA ASP A 52 -4.13 -2.52 7.64
C ASP A 52 -3.85 -3.61 6.58
N ALA A 53 -3.84 -3.22 5.30
CA ALA A 53 -2.81 -3.66 4.36
C ALA A 53 -2.65 -2.66 3.21
N ALA A 54 -1.39 -2.30 2.97
CA ALA A 54 -0.98 -1.42 1.89
C ALA A 54 -1.41 -1.97 0.52
N SER A 55 -2.12 -1.15 -0.26
CA SER A 55 -2.22 -1.31 -1.71
C SER A 55 -0.86 -1.66 -2.29
N THR A 56 -0.76 -2.80 -2.98
CA THR A 56 0.45 -3.22 -3.71
C THR A 56 0.53 -2.57 -5.08
N ALA A 57 0.30 -1.26 -5.14
CA ALA A 57 1.09 -0.40 -6.02
C ALA A 57 2.16 0.21 -5.11
N PRO A 58 3.44 0.30 -5.48
CA PRO A 58 4.40 1.04 -4.67
C PRO A 58 3.86 2.47 -4.55
N LYS A 59 3.26 2.80 -3.40
CA LYS A 59 2.96 4.20 -3.09
C LYS A 59 4.30 4.91 -3.24
N PRO A 60 4.39 5.96 -4.06
CA PRO A 60 5.64 6.72 -4.20
C PRO A 60 6.10 7.07 -2.79
N LYS A 61 7.31 6.65 -2.44
CA LYS A 61 7.86 6.87 -1.11
C LYS A 61 7.96 8.38 -0.90
N MET A 62 7.19 8.90 0.05
CA MET A 62 7.11 10.32 0.35
C MET A 62 7.62 10.58 1.76
N ILE A 63 8.36 11.66 1.93
CA ILE A 63 8.86 12.13 3.21
C ILE A 63 8.29 13.52 3.45
N TYR A 64 7.66 13.71 4.60
CA TYR A 64 7.08 14.99 5.00
C TYR A 64 8.01 15.70 5.97
N VAL A 65 8.22 16.98 5.75
CA VAL A 65 9.08 17.83 6.59
C VAL A 65 8.29 19.05 6.99
N VAL A 66 8.20 19.34 8.29
CA VAL A 66 7.55 20.54 8.82
C VAL A 66 8.58 21.34 9.59
N ASN A 67 8.80 22.60 9.21
CA ASN A 67 9.77 23.50 9.85
C ASN A 67 11.16 22.85 10.01
N GLY A 68 11.61 22.12 8.99
CA GLY A 68 12.90 21.44 8.94
C GLY A 68 12.98 20.10 9.69
N LYS A 69 11.89 19.61 10.30
CA LYS A 69 11.83 18.30 10.98
C LYS A 69 11.03 17.30 10.15
N VAL A 70 11.54 16.07 10.02
CA VAL A 70 10.79 14.97 9.39
C VAL A 70 9.63 14.57 10.30
N VAL A 71 8.42 14.46 9.74
CA VAL A 71 7.19 14.13 10.46
C VAL A 71 6.43 13.00 9.78
N THR A 72 5.48 12.41 10.51
CA THR A 72 4.54 11.45 9.94
C THR A 72 3.40 12.14 9.17
N GLU A 73 2.72 11.40 8.29
CA GLU A 73 1.53 11.92 7.58
C GLU A 73 0.42 12.39 8.55
N LYS A 74 0.29 11.71 9.69
CA LYS A 74 -0.68 12.10 10.74
C LYS A 74 -0.35 13.48 11.32
N GLU A 75 0.93 13.73 11.60
CA GLU A 75 1.41 15.02 12.11
C GLU A 75 1.29 16.14 11.07
N LEU A 76 1.40 15.82 9.78
CA LEU A 76 1.12 16.78 8.72
C LEU A 76 -0.38 17.12 8.65
N ASN A 77 -1.26 16.12 8.72
CA ASN A 77 -2.71 16.28 8.58
C ASN A 77 -3.37 17.06 9.73
N VAL A 78 -2.72 17.17 10.89
CA VAL A 78 -3.20 18.01 12.00
C VAL A 78 -2.88 19.50 11.83
N ILE A 79 -2.04 19.87 10.85
CA ILE A 79 -1.73 21.27 10.57
C ILE A 79 -2.91 21.92 9.88
N LYS A 80 -3.47 22.95 10.51
CA LYS A 80 -4.54 23.75 9.91
C LYS A 80 -4.01 24.49 8.67
N PRO A 81 -4.75 24.51 7.55
CA PRO A 81 -4.34 25.23 6.34
C PRO A 81 -3.97 26.70 6.61
N ASP A 82 -4.70 27.36 7.51
CA ASP A 82 -4.45 28.76 7.88
C ASP A 82 -3.07 29.00 8.51
N ASN A 83 -2.46 27.97 9.09
CA ASN A 83 -1.13 28.04 9.70
C ASN A 83 -0.01 27.73 8.70
N ILE A 84 -0.32 27.31 7.48
CA ILE A 84 0.67 27.04 6.45
C ILE A 84 1.10 28.37 5.82
N LYS A 85 2.41 28.61 5.83
CA LYS A 85 3.04 29.73 5.12
C LYS A 85 3.42 29.32 3.70
N GLU A 86 4.00 28.13 3.56
CA GLU A 86 4.49 27.63 2.27
C GLU A 86 4.49 26.09 2.26
N MET A 87 4.21 25.51 1.09
CA MET A 87 4.42 24.09 0.81
C MET A 87 5.25 23.93 -0.47
N ARG A 88 6.38 23.22 -0.37
CA ARG A 88 7.28 22.93 -1.49
C ARG A 88 7.32 21.42 -1.73
N VAL A 89 7.11 21.00 -2.98
CA VAL A 89 7.16 19.58 -3.37
C VAL A 89 8.41 19.33 -4.20
N ILE A 90 9.31 18.50 -3.65
CA ILE A 90 10.56 18.11 -4.29
C ILE A 90 10.42 16.70 -4.85
N LYS A 91 10.17 16.63 -6.16
CA LYS A 91 9.97 15.35 -6.86
C LYS A 91 11.28 14.63 -7.17
N ASN A 92 12.35 15.39 -7.44
CA ASN A 92 13.66 14.81 -7.75
C ASN A 92 14.39 14.38 -6.45
N PRO A 93 14.55 13.08 -6.19
CA PRO A 93 15.19 12.58 -4.97
C PRO A 93 16.68 12.91 -4.90
N ASP A 94 17.32 13.22 -6.03
CA ASP A 94 18.74 13.56 -6.11
C ASP A 94 19.05 15.04 -5.87
N SER A 95 18.01 15.88 -5.72
CA SER A 95 18.23 17.29 -5.40
C SER A 95 18.93 17.46 -4.04
N PRO A 96 19.82 18.47 -3.88
CA PRO A 96 20.52 18.72 -2.62
C PRO A 96 19.58 18.93 -1.43
N GLU A 97 18.42 19.54 -1.66
CA GLU A 97 17.39 19.75 -0.65
C GLU A 97 16.71 18.44 -0.23
N ALA A 98 16.38 17.55 -1.18
CA ALA A 98 15.80 16.24 -0.86
C ALA A 98 16.77 15.35 -0.08
N ARG A 99 18.06 15.36 -0.45
CA ARG A 99 19.10 14.54 0.19
C ARG A 99 19.28 14.81 1.68
N LYS A 100 18.93 16.01 2.16
CA LYS A 100 18.94 16.34 3.59
C LYS A 100 17.96 15.50 4.40
N TYR A 101 16.88 15.02 3.78
CA TYR A 101 15.76 14.36 4.46
C TYR A 101 15.54 12.92 3.99
N ASN A 102 15.86 12.61 2.73
CA ASN A 102 15.57 11.30 2.16
C ASN A 102 16.68 10.27 2.32
N SER A 103 17.87 10.67 2.77
CA SER A 103 19.03 9.79 3.00
C SER A 103 19.31 8.83 1.82
N GLY A 104 19.07 9.27 0.59
CA GLY A 104 19.30 8.44 -0.61
C GLY A 104 18.22 7.37 -0.88
N SER A 105 17.10 7.39 -0.16
CA SER A 105 16.02 6.40 -0.30
C SER A 105 15.19 6.49 -1.59
N GLY A 106 15.54 7.39 -2.51
CA GLY A 106 14.78 7.64 -3.74
C GLY A 106 13.41 8.30 -3.52
N ALA A 107 13.12 8.74 -2.30
CA ALA A 107 11.83 9.32 -1.94
C ALA A 107 11.68 10.79 -2.39
N SER A 108 10.47 11.16 -2.80
CA SER A 108 10.08 12.57 -2.94
C SER A 108 9.89 13.22 -1.56
N VAL A 109 10.20 14.51 -1.46
CA VAL A 109 10.13 15.24 -0.18
C VAL A 109 9.14 16.38 -0.29
N ILE A 110 8.21 16.49 0.67
CA ILE A 110 7.27 17.60 0.79
C ILE A 110 7.67 18.41 2.02
N ILE A 111 8.04 19.66 1.81
CA ILE A 111 8.47 20.58 2.87
C ILE A 111 7.34 21.58 3.11
N VAL A 112 6.91 21.67 4.35
CA VAL A 112 5.90 22.61 4.82
C VAL A 112 6.54 23.56 5.83
N THR A 113 6.35 24.84 5.59
CA THR A 113 6.74 25.91 6.51
C THR A 113 5.46 26.50 7.08
N THR A 114 5.38 26.62 8.40
CA THR A 114 4.24 27.28 9.06
C THR A 114 4.51 28.77 9.25
N LYS A 115 3.45 29.54 9.52
CA LYS A 115 3.54 30.97 9.86
C LYS A 115 4.27 31.20 11.18
#